data_AF-A0A4R3MMJ6-F1
#
_entry.id   AF-A0A4R3MMJ6-F1
#
_cell.length_a   1.000
_cell.length_b   1.000
_cell.length_c   1.000
_cell.angle_alpha   90.00
_cell.angle_beta   90.00
_cell.angle_gamma   90.00
#
_symmetry.space_group_name_H-M   'P 1'
#
loop_
_entity.id
_entity.type
_entity.pdbx_description
1 polymer ?
#
loop_
_entity_poly.entity_id
_entity_poly.type
_entity_poly.pdbx_seq_one_letter_code
_entity_poly.pdbx_strand_id
1 'polypeptide(L)'
;MRVAPVAGLAIAAAIATMSPAAAVEQRPCVGDELAGTWLLLYQFRGSEHCRITVDADGLITASTCAAQNKRVLRETLAGTLDLDAACNITGDLEFAPASKRRTAHPAAVKGKYGTVSVEARLSEDRSTIVGLFGFRRAYANVVGMRLGVAP
;
A
#
# COMPACT_ATOMS: atom_id res chain seq x y z
N MET A 1 8.29 -50.24 67.37
CA MET A 1 7.46 -49.36 66.51
C MET A 1 8.25 -49.11 65.22
N ARG A 2 7.78 -49.61 64.07
CA ARG A 2 8.45 -49.42 62.77
C ARG A 2 7.59 -48.46 61.95
N VAL A 3 8.14 -47.30 61.61
CA VAL A 3 7.51 -46.31 60.74
C VAL A 3 7.89 -46.66 59.29
N ALA A 4 6.89 -46.88 58.44
CA ALA A 4 7.09 -47.06 57.00
C ALA A 4 7.20 -45.67 56.32
N PRO A 5 8.12 -45.45 55.38
CA PRO A 5 8.13 -44.23 54.59
C PRO A 5 7.07 -44.27 53.49
N VAL A 6 6.39 -43.14 53.35
CA VAL A 6 5.33 -42.83 52.38
C VAL A 6 5.91 -42.81 50.96
N ALA A 7 5.25 -43.52 50.04
CA ALA A 7 5.55 -43.47 48.61
C ALA A 7 5.23 -42.05 48.08
N GLY A 8 6.27 -41.28 47.77
CA GLY A 8 6.14 -39.98 47.10
C GLY A 8 5.83 -40.21 45.61
N LEU A 9 4.65 -39.80 45.18
CA LEU A 9 4.26 -39.71 43.78
C LEU A 9 5.09 -38.60 43.11
N ALA A 10 6.08 -38.96 42.29
CA ALA A 10 6.78 -37.99 41.44
C ALA A 10 5.96 -37.77 40.16
N ILE A 11 5.22 -36.66 40.10
CA ILE A 11 4.63 -36.17 38.85
C ILE A 11 5.76 -35.49 38.08
N ALA A 12 6.31 -36.19 37.10
CA ALA A 12 7.22 -35.61 36.13
C ALA A 12 6.44 -34.59 35.28
N ALA A 13 6.67 -33.30 35.52
CA ALA A 13 6.17 -32.24 34.66
C ALA A 13 6.86 -32.35 33.29
N ALA A 14 6.18 -32.95 32.32
CA ALA A 14 6.56 -32.88 30.92
C ALA A 14 6.41 -31.41 30.48
N ILE A 15 7.52 -30.67 30.52
CA ILE A 15 7.60 -29.34 29.92
C ILE A 15 7.52 -29.57 28.42
N ALA A 16 6.33 -29.39 27.85
CA ALA A 16 6.15 -29.31 26.41
C ALA A 16 7.05 -28.19 25.91
N THR A 17 8.12 -28.55 25.19
CA THR A 17 8.95 -27.59 24.46
C THR A 17 8.09 -27.02 23.34
N MET A 18 7.40 -25.91 23.62
CA MET A 18 6.82 -25.09 22.57
C MET A 18 7.99 -24.55 21.76
N SER A 19 8.19 -25.09 20.56
CA SER A 19 9.08 -24.49 19.58
C SER A 19 8.69 -23.02 19.44
N PRO A 20 9.61 -22.06 19.63
CA PRO A 20 9.29 -20.68 19.32
C PRO A 20 8.84 -20.63 17.87
N ALA A 21 7.64 -20.11 17.62
CA ALA A 21 7.23 -19.73 16.29
C ALA A 21 8.37 -18.86 15.75
N ALA A 22 9.06 -19.31 14.71
CA ALA A 22 10.14 -18.54 14.12
C ALA A 22 9.56 -17.18 13.77
N ALA A 23 9.97 -16.16 14.49
CA ALA A 23 9.68 -14.79 14.12
C ALA A 23 10.27 -14.65 12.73
N VAL A 24 9.40 -14.63 11.70
CA VAL A 24 9.82 -14.40 10.33
C VAL A 24 10.46 -13.03 10.35
N GLU A 25 11.78 -13.00 10.20
CA GLU A 25 12.56 -11.77 10.22
C GLU A 25 12.10 -10.95 9.02
N GLN A 26 11.30 -9.93 9.30
CA GLN A 26 10.65 -9.16 8.25
C GLN A 26 11.73 -8.40 7.49
N ARG A 27 11.99 -8.80 6.23
CA ARG A 27 13.02 -8.17 5.40
C ARG A 27 12.71 -6.67 5.28
N PRO A 28 13.66 -5.78 5.61
CA PRO A 28 13.45 -4.34 5.48
C PRO A 28 13.13 -4.01 4.02
N CYS A 29 12.31 -2.99 3.83
CA CYS A 29 12.06 -2.45 2.51
C CYS A 29 13.23 -1.59 2.03
N VAL A 30 13.47 -1.60 0.72
CA VAL A 30 14.43 -0.70 0.05
C VAL A 30 13.66 0.23 -0.89
N GLY A 31 14.12 1.47 -1.05
CA GLY A 31 13.31 2.54 -1.66
C GLY A 31 12.80 2.25 -3.07
N ASP A 32 13.57 1.53 -3.88
CA ASP A 32 13.23 1.18 -5.26
C ASP A 32 12.23 0.00 -5.35
N GLU A 33 11.84 -0.63 -4.23
CA GLU A 33 10.83 -1.68 -4.24
C GLU A 33 9.45 -1.15 -4.67
N LEU A 34 9.20 0.16 -4.73
CA LEU A 34 7.98 0.69 -5.36
C LEU A 34 8.04 0.78 -6.89
N ALA A 35 9.24 0.74 -7.49
CA ALA A 35 9.42 0.89 -8.93
C ALA A 35 8.65 -0.20 -9.68
N GLY A 36 7.81 0.19 -10.62
CA GLY A 36 6.91 -0.75 -11.27
C GLY A 36 5.63 -0.15 -11.82
N THR A 37 4.90 -0.99 -12.53
CA THR A 37 3.52 -0.71 -12.89
C THR A 37 2.58 -1.29 -11.83
N TRP A 38 1.64 -0.48 -11.36
CA TRP A 38 0.65 -0.85 -10.36
C TRP A 38 -0.77 -0.62 -10.87
N LEU A 39 -1.70 -1.47 -10.45
CA LEU A 39 -3.14 -1.24 -10.54
C LEU A 39 -3.68 -0.94 -9.15
N LEU A 40 -4.05 0.31 -8.91
CA LEU A 40 -4.67 0.76 -7.68
C LEU A 40 -6.19 0.70 -7.82
N LEU A 41 -6.87 0.06 -6.90
CA LEU A 41 -8.32 0.07 -6.77
C LEU A 41 -8.70 0.82 -5.50
N TYR A 42 -9.61 1.78 -5.61
CA TYR A 42 -10.06 2.57 -4.45
C TYR A 42 -11.55 2.90 -4.58
N GLN A 43 -12.20 3.15 -3.44
CA GLN A 43 -13.62 3.49 -3.39
C GLN A 43 -13.85 4.82 -2.69
N PHE A 44 -14.11 5.88 -3.46
CA PHE A 44 -14.39 7.21 -2.93
C PHE A 44 -15.85 7.63 -3.16
N ARG A 45 -16.23 7.88 -4.42
CA ARG A 45 -17.64 8.13 -4.83
C ARG A 45 -18.28 6.93 -5.55
N GLY A 46 -17.49 5.89 -5.74
CA GLY A 46 -17.76 4.67 -6.48
C GLY A 46 -16.44 3.91 -6.61
N SER A 47 -16.51 2.68 -7.12
CA SER A 47 -15.30 1.90 -7.37
C SER A 47 -14.56 2.48 -8.57
N GLU A 48 -13.32 2.89 -8.35
CA GLU A 48 -12.43 3.46 -9.36
C GLU A 48 -11.11 2.71 -9.33
N HIS A 49 -10.36 2.78 -10.43
CA HIS A 49 -9.03 2.23 -10.48
C HIS A 49 -8.10 3.14 -11.27
N CYS A 50 -6.83 3.16 -10.88
CA CYS A 50 -5.75 3.83 -11.60
C CYS A 50 -4.65 2.82 -11.91
N ARG A 51 -4.26 2.73 -13.18
CA ARG A 51 -2.98 2.13 -13.55
C ARG A 51 -1.91 3.21 -13.44
N ILE A 52 -0.89 3.00 -12.62
CA ILE A 52 0.22 3.94 -12.45
C ILE A 52 1.56 3.26 -12.76
N THR A 53 2.56 4.04 -13.16
CA THR A 53 3.96 3.62 -13.26
C THR A 53 4.78 4.48 -12.32
N VAL A 54 5.55 3.83 -11.45
CA VAL A 54 6.42 4.45 -10.45
C VAL A 54 7.86 4.14 -10.82
N ASP A 55 8.74 5.13 -10.77
CA ASP A 55 10.19 4.93 -11.00
C ASP A 55 10.94 4.58 -9.70
N ALA A 56 12.27 4.48 -9.78
CA ALA A 56 13.12 4.10 -8.65
C ALA A 56 13.15 5.15 -7.52
N ASP A 57 12.80 6.40 -7.81
CA ASP A 57 12.75 7.51 -6.85
C ASP A 57 11.33 7.68 -6.26
N GLY A 58 10.39 6.78 -6.60
CA GLY A 58 9.02 6.84 -6.11
C GLY A 58 8.11 7.82 -6.86
N LEU A 59 8.57 8.41 -7.97
CA LEU A 59 7.78 9.36 -8.76
C LEU A 59 6.81 8.62 -9.69
N ILE A 60 5.55 9.08 -9.73
CA ILE A 60 4.56 8.58 -10.69
C ILE A 60 4.82 9.21 -12.07
N THR A 61 5.42 8.43 -12.97
CA THR A 61 5.81 8.86 -14.32
C THR A 61 4.67 8.74 -15.34
N ALA A 62 3.70 7.86 -15.09
CA ALA A 62 2.53 7.69 -15.93
C ALA A 62 1.33 7.23 -15.11
N SER A 63 0.14 7.72 -15.46
CA SER A 63 -1.10 7.23 -14.86
C SER A 63 -2.28 7.28 -15.82
N THR A 64 -3.24 6.37 -15.61
CA THR A 64 -4.54 6.38 -16.29
C THR A 64 -5.58 5.84 -15.32
N CYS A 65 -6.62 6.64 -15.07
CA CYS A 65 -7.67 6.29 -14.13
C CYS A 65 -9.00 6.07 -14.84
N ALA A 66 -9.80 5.13 -14.34
CA ALA A 66 -11.12 4.81 -14.88
C ALA A 66 -12.10 4.43 -13.76
N ALA A 67 -13.37 4.73 -14.00
CA ALA A 67 -14.45 4.24 -13.14
C ALA A 67 -14.74 2.76 -13.40
N GLN A 68 -15.48 2.11 -12.49
CA GLN A 68 -15.89 0.70 -12.61
C GLN A 68 -16.56 0.36 -13.95
N ASN A 69 -17.29 1.30 -14.55
CA ASN A 69 -17.92 1.14 -15.87
C ASN A 69 -16.94 1.29 -17.05
N LYS A 70 -15.62 1.24 -16.79
CA LYS A 70 -14.53 1.38 -17.76
C LYS A 70 -14.45 2.75 -18.43
N ARG A 71 -15.20 3.75 -17.95
CA ARG A 71 -15.07 5.13 -18.44
C ARG A 71 -13.79 5.75 -17.89
N VAL A 72 -12.89 6.13 -18.79
CA VAL A 72 -11.66 6.86 -18.46
C VAL A 72 -12.02 8.19 -17.78
N LEU A 73 -11.39 8.45 -16.64
CA LEU A 73 -11.51 9.70 -15.92
C LEU A 73 -10.76 10.79 -16.70
N ARG A 74 -11.23 12.03 -16.63
CA ARG A 74 -10.57 13.17 -17.28
C ARG A 74 -9.36 13.68 -16.48
N GLU A 75 -8.89 12.90 -15.54
CA GLU A 75 -7.87 13.25 -14.57
C GLU A 75 -6.86 12.12 -14.46
N THR A 76 -5.62 12.50 -14.22
CA THR A 76 -4.47 11.63 -14.01
C THR A 76 -3.96 11.81 -12.60
N LEU A 77 -3.53 10.71 -11.97
CA LEU A 77 -2.88 10.71 -10.67
C LEU A 77 -1.38 11.02 -10.85
N ALA A 78 -0.87 12.01 -10.18
CA ALA A 78 0.55 12.39 -10.19
C ALA A 78 1.04 12.62 -8.76
N GLY A 79 2.35 12.59 -8.55
CA GLY A 79 2.96 12.80 -7.23
C GLY A 79 4.09 11.81 -6.97
N THR A 80 4.52 11.77 -5.72
CA THR A 80 5.63 10.92 -5.26
C THR A 80 5.14 10.03 -4.11
N LEU A 81 5.68 8.81 -4.06
CA LEU A 81 5.47 7.85 -3.00
C LEU A 81 6.82 7.51 -2.36
N ASP A 82 6.89 7.64 -1.05
CA ASP A 82 8.06 7.26 -0.24
C ASP A 82 7.82 5.92 0.45
N LEU A 83 8.84 5.07 0.45
CA LEU A 83 8.85 3.78 1.13
C LEU A 83 9.88 3.76 2.25
N ASP A 84 9.41 3.55 3.48
CA ASP A 84 10.31 3.41 4.63
C ASP A 84 10.83 1.97 4.82
N ALA A 85 11.80 1.78 5.71
CA ALA A 85 12.38 0.46 6.00
C ALA A 85 11.38 -0.54 6.60
N ALA A 86 10.28 -0.06 7.19
CA ALA A 86 9.18 -0.87 7.73
C ALA A 86 8.09 -1.19 6.70
N CYS A 87 8.32 -0.82 5.43
CA CYS A 87 7.43 -1.01 4.31
C CYS A 87 6.15 -0.17 4.35
N ASN A 88 6.15 0.92 5.12
CA ASN A 88 5.09 1.91 5.06
C ASN A 88 5.32 2.81 3.84
N ILE A 89 4.22 3.08 3.15
CA ILE A 89 4.17 3.96 1.99
C ILE A 89 3.47 5.23 2.42
N THR A 90 4.15 6.36 2.23
CA THR A 90 3.57 7.70 2.39
C THR A 90 3.71 8.47 1.10
N GLY A 91 2.96 9.55 0.94
CA GLY A 91 3.11 10.39 -0.24
C GLY A 91 1.99 11.40 -0.40
N ASP A 92 2.30 12.44 -1.16
CA ASP A 92 1.36 13.46 -1.58
C ASP A 92 1.09 13.32 -3.07
N LEU A 93 -0.13 12.93 -3.39
CA LEU A 93 -0.61 12.77 -4.75
C LEU A 93 -1.59 13.88 -5.12
N GLU A 94 -1.76 14.10 -6.41
CA GLU A 94 -2.76 15.01 -6.96
C GLU A 94 -3.46 14.38 -8.15
N PHE A 95 -4.80 14.48 -8.17
CA PHE A 95 -5.56 14.29 -9.40
C PHE A 95 -5.56 15.60 -10.17
N ALA A 96 -4.77 15.66 -11.24
CA ALA A 96 -4.73 16.77 -12.16
C ALA A 96 -5.55 16.46 -13.41
N PRO A 97 -6.16 17.45 -14.09
CA PRO A 97 -6.80 17.23 -15.38
C PRO A 97 -5.82 16.60 -16.37
N ALA A 98 -6.24 15.54 -17.05
CA ALA A 98 -5.45 14.75 -18.00
C ALA A 98 -5.07 15.52 -19.30
N SER A 99 -5.16 16.84 -19.30
CA SER A 99 -5.26 17.65 -20.51
C SER A 99 -4.03 17.52 -21.41
N LYS A 100 -4.24 17.12 -22.65
CA LYS A 100 -3.44 17.60 -23.78
C LYS A 100 -4.32 18.47 -24.67
N ARG A 101 -4.22 19.80 -24.50
CA ARG A 101 -3.98 20.78 -25.58
C ARG A 101 -4.06 22.20 -25.02
N ARG A 102 -2.88 22.78 -24.80
CA ARG A 102 -2.48 24.13 -25.19
C ARG A 102 -3.61 24.95 -25.87
N THR A 103 -4.51 25.54 -25.08
CA THR A 103 -5.19 26.82 -25.32
C THR A 103 -6.21 27.06 -24.21
N ALA A 104 -6.12 28.24 -23.62
CA ALA A 104 -7.10 28.93 -22.78
C ALA A 104 -6.92 28.83 -21.24
N HIS A 105 -6.30 29.91 -20.74
CA HIS A 105 -6.33 30.49 -19.39
C HIS A 105 -5.62 29.81 -18.21
N PRO A 106 -4.78 30.56 -17.46
CA PRO A 106 -4.03 30.09 -16.30
C PRO A 106 -4.87 30.06 -15.00
N ALA A 107 -6.20 29.90 -15.11
CA ALA A 107 -6.98 29.56 -13.93
C ALA A 107 -6.69 28.08 -13.64
N ALA A 108 -5.89 27.81 -12.62
CA ALA A 108 -5.54 26.47 -12.17
C ALA A 108 -6.81 25.59 -12.09
N VAL A 109 -7.02 24.76 -13.10
CA VAL A 109 -8.15 23.84 -13.13
C VAL A 109 -7.82 22.74 -12.14
N LYS A 110 -8.17 22.97 -10.88
CA LYS A 110 -8.03 22.01 -9.81
C LYS A 110 -8.90 20.79 -10.17
N GLY A 111 -8.30 19.61 -10.15
CA GLY A 111 -9.05 18.37 -10.37
C GLY A 111 -10.21 18.22 -9.38
N LYS A 112 -11.22 17.44 -9.78
CA LYS A 112 -12.38 17.02 -9.01
C LYS A 112 -12.00 16.40 -7.66
N TYR A 113 -10.89 15.65 -7.60
CA TYR A 113 -10.44 15.01 -6.37
C TYR A 113 -9.39 15.85 -5.61
N GLY A 114 -8.60 16.66 -6.33
CA GLY A 114 -7.55 17.50 -5.76
C GLY A 114 -6.39 16.68 -5.19
N THR A 115 -5.77 17.20 -4.14
CA THR A 115 -4.67 16.54 -3.41
C THR A 115 -5.18 15.36 -2.60
N VAL A 116 -4.37 14.29 -2.56
CA VAL A 116 -4.61 13.02 -1.89
C VAL A 116 -3.37 12.64 -1.10
N SER A 117 -3.50 12.49 0.21
CA SER A 117 -2.44 11.91 1.04
C SER A 117 -2.53 10.38 0.97
N VAL A 118 -1.38 9.71 1.05
CA VAL A 118 -1.28 8.25 1.05
C VAL A 118 -0.74 7.77 2.38
N GLU A 119 -1.45 6.82 2.98
CA GLU A 119 -0.97 6.03 4.11
C GLU A 119 -1.23 4.56 3.79
N ALA A 120 -0.20 3.84 3.38
CA ALA A 120 -0.34 2.45 2.96
C ALA A 120 0.85 1.59 3.42
N ARG A 121 0.77 0.30 3.14
CA ARG A 121 1.83 -0.66 3.40
C ARG A 121 2.05 -1.55 2.20
N LEU A 122 3.32 -1.80 1.89
CA LEU A 122 3.75 -2.80 0.91
C LEU A 122 3.76 -4.19 1.56
N SER A 123 3.17 -5.17 0.89
CA SER A 123 3.19 -6.56 1.34
C SER A 123 4.61 -7.13 1.41
N GLU A 124 4.78 -8.20 2.17
CA GLU A 124 6.09 -8.84 2.36
C GLU A 124 6.70 -9.36 1.04
N ASP A 125 5.85 -9.88 0.16
CA ASP A 125 6.22 -10.35 -1.19
C ASP A 125 6.34 -9.22 -2.22
N ARG A 126 6.20 -7.95 -1.80
CA ARG A 126 6.31 -6.74 -2.63
C ARG A 126 5.32 -6.67 -3.80
N SER A 127 4.26 -7.47 -3.77
CA SER A 127 3.29 -7.58 -4.86
C SER A 127 2.04 -6.72 -4.67
N THR A 128 1.76 -6.32 -3.43
CA THR A 128 0.48 -5.73 -3.04
C THR A 128 0.67 -4.50 -2.16
N ILE A 129 -0.10 -3.46 -2.43
CA ILE A 129 -0.23 -2.27 -1.57
C ILE A 129 -1.59 -2.32 -0.89
N VAL A 130 -1.65 -2.07 0.41
CA VAL A 130 -2.91 -1.95 1.14
C VAL A 130 -2.87 -0.72 2.04
N GLY A 131 -3.89 0.13 1.97
CA GLY A 131 -3.90 1.34 2.79
C GLY A 131 -5.10 2.24 2.58
N LEU A 132 -4.87 3.52 2.83
CA LEU A 132 -5.84 4.60 2.78
C LEU A 132 -5.34 5.75 1.88
N PHE A 133 -6.27 6.26 1.07
CA PHE A 133 -6.16 7.52 0.37
C PHE A 133 -6.97 8.58 1.13
N GLY A 134 -6.29 9.60 1.65
CA GLY A 134 -6.86 10.73 2.34
C GLY A 134 -7.16 11.87 1.38
N PHE A 135 -8.44 12.08 1.09
CA PHE A 135 -8.91 13.26 0.37
C PHE A 135 -9.28 14.34 1.40
N ARG A 136 -9.34 15.60 0.97
CA ARG A 136 -9.63 16.77 1.84
C ARG A 136 -10.79 16.59 2.85
N ARG A 137 -11.80 15.77 2.54
CA ARG A 137 -13.00 15.59 3.38
C ARG A 137 -13.44 14.13 3.55
N ALA A 138 -12.67 13.15 3.09
CA ALA A 138 -13.04 11.74 3.20
C ALA A 138 -11.84 10.83 2.90
N TYR A 139 -11.96 9.57 3.29
CA TYR A 139 -10.94 8.54 3.07
C TYR A 139 -11.48 7.45 2.16
N ALA A 140 -10.60 6.83 1.37
CA ALA A 140 -10.91 5.63 0.61
C ALA A 140 -9.89 4.54 0.94
N ASN A 141 -10.36 3.31 1.15
CA ASN A 141 -9.47 2.16 1.15
C ASN A 141 -8.88 1.98 -0.24
N VAL A 142 -7.58 1.70 -0.30
CA VAL A 142 -6.85 1.40 -1.53
C VAL A 142 -6.23 0.02 -1.44
N VAL A 143 -6.36 -0.74 -2.53
CA VAL A 143 -5.60 -1.97 -2.76
C VAL A 143 -4.87 -1.82 -4.09
N GLY A 144 -3.55 -1.94 -4.07
CA GLY A 144 -2.71 -1.93 -5.25
C GLY A 144 -2.18 -3.31 -5.56
N MET A 145 -2.16 -3.70 -6.83
CA MET A 145 -1.54 -4.94 -7.30
C MET A 145 -0.44 -4.61 -8.32
N ARG A 146 0.73 -5.21 -8.16
CA ARG A 146 1.82 -5.06 -9.11
C ARG A 146 1.48 -5.78 -10.42
N LEU A 147 1.65 -5.08 -11.53
CA LEU A 147 1.43 -5.62 -12.89
C LEU A 147 2.73 -5.97 -13.61
N GLY A 148 3.86 -5.41 -13.18
CA GLY A 148 5.18 -5.65 -13.76
C GLY A 148 6.23 -4.69 -13.21
N VAL A 149 7.49 -4.96 -13.53
CA VAL A 149 8.61 -4.05 -13.26
C VAL A 149 8.61 -2.94 -14.31
N ALA A 150 8.95 -1.70 -13.92
CA ALA A 150 9.09 -0.61 -14.87
C ALA A 150 10.25 -0.95 -15.83
N PRO A 151 10.13 -0.65 -17.14
CA PRO A 151 11.21 -0.89 -18.10
C PRO A 151 12.45 -0.03 -17.82
#